data_AF-A0A1B8DSX1-F1
#
_entry.id   AF-A0A1B8DSX1-F1
#
_cell.length_a   1.000
_cell.length_b   1.000
_cell.length_c   1.000
_cell.angle_alpha   90.00
_cell.angle_beta   90.00
_cell.angle_gamma   90.00
#
_symmetry.space_group_name_H-M   'P 1'
#
loop_
_entity.id
_entity.type
_entity.pdbx_description
1 polymer ?
#
loop_
_entity_poly.entity_id
_entity_poly.type
_entity_poly.pdbx_seq_one_letter_code
_entity_poly.pdbx_strand_id
1 'polypeptide(L)'
;MPIPMQVSLPLALHLRSPVTYNFLSNERWKPGEKFQDGRSLNDFLFIDQQSERAQATLLFADILRTLYNHPDWSQLYAFFNARYSENEELGDPKFRTLDPPQNLRTFKKPTAVPFMTDPSSVSLPKDLPDLLAKAGKTARGGLLGPDPQPCAIGPAISVACGPGSYMELLYAGHRPGKYPQLSCIDGEYYGWSQDKYQVVAGRIATTKKGGRGRSWAEWADLWSVIAEWIYEHDSTSLELGFYDSSHSYKYRMSDEEQRSFDPFGKIPRKYLNTSAIGAADTIRDVFAQLAKSPGRFQGIEWDFLELETPPEVTDAFYARFGRRNPDHEINCAELADQIAKGWNSPSYEHISPMALKHCPDSFRGADWEAWLLSVEGGDVVVVETLFQALWAVTLLAQLPLSIKIVGKGDNFPRYRNPEDIYI
;
A
#
# COMPACT_ATOMS: atom_id res chain seq x y z
N MET A 1 8.74 -8.50 -14.91
CA MET A 1 7.66 -9.50 -14.82
C MET A 1 6.53 -8.89 -14.01
N PRO A 2 5.26 -9.06 -14.38
CA PRO A 2 4.15 -8.70 -13.50
C PRO A 2 4.23 -9.61 -12.26
N ILE A 3 4.28 -8.99 -11.10
CA ILE A 3 4.38 -9.68 -9.80
C ILE A 3 3.04 -10.37 -9.53
N PRO A 4 2.98 -11.67 -9.20
CA PRO A 4 1.76 -12.28 -8.74
C PRO A 4 1.15 -11.48 -7.58
N MET A 5 -0.16 -11.20 -7.66
CA MET A 5 -0.94 -10.44 -6.65
C MET A 5 -0.79 -11.00 -5.21
N GLN A 6 -0.30 -12.22 -5.09
CA GLN A 6 -0.16 -13.07 -3.92
C GLN A 6 0.84 -12.54 -2.87
N VAL A 7 1.88 -11.79 -3.25
CA VAL A 7 2.93 -11.31 -2.30
C VAL A 7 2.42 -10.42 -1.16
N SER A 8 1.21 -9.92 -1.31
CA SER A 8 0.68 -8.81 -0.53
C SER A 8 -0.67 -9.09 0.09
N LEU A 9 -1.10 -10.35 0.08
CA LEU A 9 -2.22 -10.82 0.89
C LEU A 9 -2.02 -10.48 2.38
N PRO A 10 -0.84 -10.70 2.99
CA PRO A 10 -0.64 -10.34 4.40
C PRO A 10 -0.94 -8.87 4.70
N LEU A 11 -0.46 -7.94 3.86
CA LEU A 11 -0.73 -6.52 4.06
C LEU A 11 -2.24 -6.24 4.06
N ALA A 12 -2.99 -6.86 3.16
CA ALA A 12 -4.44 -6.73 3.09
C ALA A 12 -5.15 -7.19 4.39
N LEU A 13 -4.65 -8.26 5.01
CA LEU A 13 -5.19 -8.82 6.25
C LEU A 13 -4.89 -7.93 7.47
N HIS A 14 -3.80 -7.17 7.45
CA HIS A 14 -3.39 -6.32 8.58
C HIS A 14 -3.96 -4.90 8.52
N LEU A 15 -4.48 -4.46 7.38
CA LEU A 15 -5.10 -3.15 7.24
C LEU A 15 -6.44 -3.09 7.97
N ARG A 16 -6.68 -1.99 8.71
CA ARG A 16 -8.00 -1.70 9.26
C ARG A 16 -8.92 -1.29 8.14
N SER A 17 -10.15 -1.78 8.19
CA SER A 17 -11.21 -1.36 7.29
C SER A 17 -12.33 -0.62 8.05
N PRO A 18 -12.85 0.48 7.50
CA PRO A 18 -14.07 1.07 8.02
C PRO A 18 -15.23 0.08 7.85
N VAL A 19 -16.00 -0.14 8.92
CA VAL A 19 -17.22 -0.95 8.87
C VAL A 19 -18.40 0.00 8.78
N THR A 20 -18.95 0.15 7.57
CA THR A 20 -20.13 1.00 7.33
C THR A 20 -21.43 0.22 7.43
N TYR A 21 -21.36 -1.10 7.35
CA TYR A 21 -22.51 -2.00 7.38
C TYR A 21 -22.13 -3.36 7.95
N ASN A 22 -22.90 -3.84 8.93
CA ASN A 22 -22.79 -5.20 9.43
C ASN A 22 -23.88 -6.05 8.77
N PHE A 23 -23.46 -7.03 7.97
CA PHE A 23 -24.37 -7.91 7.24
C PHE A 23 -25.09 -8.92 8.15
N LEU A 24 -24.50 -9.30 9.29
CA LEU A 24 -25.11 -10.24 10.24
C LEU A 24 -26.28 -9.60 10.99
N SER A 25 -26.15 -8.32 11.35
CA SER A 25 -27.22 -7.59 12.05
C SER A 25 -28.10 -6.75 11.12
N ASN A 26 -27.76 -6.64 9.83
CA ASN A 26 -28.40 -5.71 8.88
C ASN A 26 -28.40 -4.26 9.40
N GLU A 27 -27.36 -3.89 10.16
CA GLU A 27 -27.21 -2.58 10.78
C GLU A 27 -26.20 -1.73 10.01
N ARG A 28 -26.59 -0.48 9.75
CA ARG A 28 -25.68 0.55 9.22
C ARG A 28 -25.00 1.27 10.38
N TRP A 29 -23.69 1.43 10.28
CA TRP A 29 -22.89 2.13 11.28
C TRP A 29 -22.59 3.56 10.84
N LYS A 30 -22.38 4.46 11.81
CA LYS A 30 -21.82 5.78 11.52
C LYS A 30 -20.30 5.67 11.31
N PRO A 31 -19.71 6.42 10.37
CA PRO A 31 -18.27 6.49 10.19
C PRO A 31 -17.62 6.98 11.49
N GLY A 32 -16.57 6.28 11.92
CA GLY A 32 -15.81 6.61 13.13
C GLY A 32 -16.20 5.80 14.38
N GLU A 33 -17.29 5.04 14.36
CA GLU A 33 -17.70 4.25 15.54
C GLU A 33 -17.16 2.82 15.54
N LYS A 34 -16.84 2.23 14.37
CA LYS A 34 -16.27 0.88 14.28
C LYS A 34 -15.27 0.73 13.14
N PHE A 35 -14.02 0.48 13.49
CA PHE A 35 -13.02 -0.12 12.62
C PHE A 35 -12.86 -1.58 13.01
N GLN A 36 -12.82 -2.47 12.03
CA GLN A 36 -12.41 -3.84 12.30
C GLN A 36 -10.87 -3.88 12.29
N ASP A 37 -10.31 -4.38 13.38
CA ASP A 37 -8.87 -4.62 13.47
C ASP A 37 -8.51 -5.84 12.63
N GLY A 38 -7.89 -5.57 11.48
CA GLY A 38 -7.50 -6.62 10.54
C GLY A 38 -8.67 -7.43 9.98
N ARG A 39 -8.36 -8.33 9.06
CA ARG A 39 -9.31 -9.28 8.47
C ARG A 39 -8.83 -10.70 8.68
N SER A 40 -9.77 -11.61 8.87
CA SER A 40 -9.44 -13.03 8.78
C SER A 40 -9.21 -13.44 7.32
N LEU A 41 -8.49 -14.54 7.12
CA LEU A 41 -8.35 -15.14 5.79
C LEU A 41 -9.72 -15.48 5.18
N ASN A 42 -10.68 -15.92 6.00
CA ASN A 42 -12.04 -16.21 5.54
C ASN A 42 -12.77 -14.96 5.04
N ASP A 43 -12.62 -13.82 5.72
CA ASP A 43 -13.18 -12.54 5.26
C ASP A 43 -12.58 -12.15 3.92
N PHE A 44 -11.27 -12.32 3.76
CA PHE A 44 -10.58 -12.01 2.51
C PHE A 44 -11.04 -12.91 1.37
N LEU A 45 -11.06 -14.23 1.58
CA LEU A 45 -11.50 -15.21 0.58
C LEU A 45 -12.96 -14.99 0.18
N PHE A 46 -13.83 -14.67 1.14
CA PHE A 46 -15.21 -14.32 0.85
C PHE A 46 -15.30 -13.09 -0.05
N ILE A 47 -14.57 -12.01 0.29
CA ILE A 47 -14.55 -10.80 -0.55
C ILE A 47 -14.01 -11.10 -1.94
N ASP A 48 -12.94 -11.88 -2.04
CA ASP A 48 -12.34 -12.26 -3.32
C ASP A 48 -13.30 -13.03 -4.23
N GLN A 49 -14.08 -13.97 -3.65
CA GLN A 49 -15.05 -14.77 -4.40
C GLN A 49 -16.30 -13.99 -4.80
N GLN A 50 -16.68 -12.97 -4.03
CA GLN A 50 -17.96 -12.27 -4.17
C GLN A 50 -17.82 -10.88 -4.79
N SER A 51 -16.60 -10.42 -5.09
CA SER A 51 -16.34 -9.12 -5.72
C SER A 51 -15.31 -9.20 -6.83
N GLU A 52 -15.24 -8.13 -7.63
CA GLU A 52 -14.21 -7.98 -8.66
C GLU A 52 -12.87 -7.48 -8.06
N ARG A 53 -12.49 -7.93 -6.86
CA ARG A 53 -11.32 -7.46 -6.11
C ARG A 53 -10.02 -7.57 -6.90
N ALA A 54 -9.81 -8.68 -7.62
CA ALA A 54 -8.62 -8.86 -8.45
C ALA A 54 -8.52 -7.79 -9.55
N GLN A 55 -9.63 -7.49 -10.23
CA GLN A 55 -9.66 -6.41 -11.22
C GLN A 55 -9.48 -5.04 -10.58
N ALA A 56 -10.10 -4.79 -9.43
CA ALA A 56 -9.89 -3.55 -8.67
C ALA A 56 -8.42 -3.38 -8.26
N THR A 57 -7.76 -4.46 -7.84
CA THR A 57 -6.34 -4.50 -7.46
C THR A 57 -5.47 -4.00 -8.61
N LEU A 58 -5.71 -4.47 -9.83
CA LEU A 58 -4.96 -4.03 -11.02
C LEU A 58 -5.20 -2.55 -11.33
N LEU A 59 -6.45 -2.08 -11.24
CA LEU A 59 -6.79 -0.67 -11.46
C LEU A 59 -6.12 0.24 -10.42
N PHE A 60 -6.17 -0.14 -9.14
CA PHE A 60 -5.45 0.59 -8.08
C PHE A 60 -3.94 0.54 -8.30
N ALA A 61 -3.40 -0.59 -8.74
CA ALA A 61 -1.98 -0.74 -8.99
C ALA A 61 -1.51 0.18 -10.13
N ASP A 62 -2.31 0.35 -11.19
CA ASP A 62 -1.97 1.25 -12.29
C ASP A 62 -1.95 2.72 -11.84
N ILE A 63 -2.91 3.14 -11.01
CA ILE A 63 -2.94 4.48 -10.40
C ILE A 63 -1.71 4.69 -9.52
N LEU A 64 -1.44 3.76 -8.60
CA LEU A 64 -0.30 3.83 -7.68
C LEU A 64 1.03 3.82 -8.44
N ARG A 65 1.16 3.00 -9.48
CA ARG A 65 2.37 2.90 -10.30
C ARG A 65 2.66 4.20 -11.04
N THR A 66 1.62 4.91 -11.49
CA THR A 66 1.78 6.21 -12.15
C THR A 66 2.38 7.25 -11.20
N LEU A 67 1.92 7.27 -9.95
CA LEU A 67 2.48 8.12 -8.90
C LEU A 67 3.89 7.65 -8.49
N TYR A 68 4.08 6.35 -8.28
CA TYR A 68 5.37 5.76 -7.88
C TYR A 68 6.49 6.08 -8.88
N ASN A 69 6.19 5.98 -10.19
CA ASN A 69 7.14 6.27 -11.26
C ASN A 69 7.25 7.77 -11.59
N HIS A 70 6.50 8.64 -10.92
CA HIS A 70 6.54 10.07 -11.21
C HIS A 70 7.95 10.64 -10.93
N PRO A 71 8.54 11.41 -11.87
CA PRO A 71 9.92 11.87 -11.75
C PRO A 71 10.12 12.87 -10.61
N ASP A 72 9.07 13.62 -10.28
CA ASP A 72 9.10 14.68 -9.26
C ASP A 72 7.84 14.68 -8.37
N TRP A 73 7.94 14.06 -7.22
CA TRP A 73 6.85 14.03 -6.23
C TRP A 73 6.55 15.41 -5.63
N SER A 74 7.53 16.29 -5.59
CA SER A 74 7.34 17.65 -5.09
C SER A 74 6.44 18.45 -6.03
N GLN A 75 6.51 18.19 -7.33
CA GLN A 75 5.62 18.78 -8.33
C GLN A 75 4.18 18.32 -8.13
N LEU A 76 3.98 17.03 -7.85
CA LEU A 76 2.65 16.49 -7.53
C LEU A 76 2.09 17.13 -6.27
N TYR A 77 2.85 17.09 -5.19
CA TYR A 77 2.45 17.67 -3.91
C TYR A 77 2.17 19.17 -4.06
N ALA A 78 3.08 19.93 -4.68
CA ALA A 78 2.89 21.36 -4.92
C ALA A 78 1.67 21.63 -5.79
N PHE A 79 1.39 20.83 -6.81
CA PHE A 79 0.22 21.03 -7.65
C PHE A 79 -1.10 20.82 -6.92
N PHE A 80 -1.20 19.76 -6.13
CA PHE A 80 -2.40 19.48 -5.33
C PHE A 80 -2.51 20.42 -4.13
N ASN A 81 -1.39 20.81 -3.51
CA ASN A 81 -1.35 21.65 -2.31
C ASN A 81 -1.41 23.16 -2.61
N ALA A 82 -0.82 23.65 -3.70
CA ALA A 82 -0.76 25.09 -4.03
C ALA A 82 -2.13 25.72 -4.30
N ARG A 83 -3.18 24.90 -4.41
CA ARG A 83 -4.55 25.37 -4.64
C ARG A 83 -5.38 25.48 -3.36
N TYR A 84 -4.93 24.86 -2.27
CA TYR A 84 -5.64 24.80 -0.99
C TYR A 84 -4.77 25.18 0.21
N SER A 85 -3.58 25.76 -0.01
CA SER A 85 -2.79 26.34 1.06
C SER A 85 -3.58 27.47 1.73
N GLU A 86 -3.54 27.54 3.06
CA GLU A 86 -4.26 28.53 3.91
C GLU A 86 -4.02 30.02 3.54
N ASN A 87 -3.10 30.31 2.62
CA ASN A 87 -2.81 31.65 2.12
C ASN A 87 -3.41 31.85 0.71
N GLU A 88 -4.63 32.36 0.64
CA GLU A 88 -5.43 32.57 -0.59
C GLU A 88 -4.85 33.57 -1.61
N GLU A 89 -3.80 34.33 -1.28
CA GLU A 89 -3.54 35.63 -1.93
C GLU A 89 -2.70 35.64 -3.23
N LEU A 90 -2.18 34.52 -3.75
CA LEU A 90 -1.13 34.57 -4.80
C LEU A 90 -1.34 33.79 -6.12
N GLY A 91 -2.55 33.26 -6.42
CA GLY A 91 -2.79 32.51 -7.66
C GLY A 91 -3.64 33.23 -8.72
N ASP A 92 -3.24 33.17 -9.99
CA ASP A 92 -3.99 33.72 -11.13
C ASP A 92 -5.42 33.11 -11.22
N PRO A 93 -6.48 33.96 -11.15
CA PRO A 93 -7.89 33.54 -11.20
C PRO A 93 -8.30 32.76 -12.45
N LYS A 94 -7.52 32.79 -13.54
CA LYS A 94 -7.86 32.08 -14.79
C LYS A 94 -7.54 30.59 -14.77
N PHE A 95 -6.68 30.11 -13.88
CA PHE A 95 -6.43 28.67 -13.70
C PHE A 95 -7.51 27.98 -12.85
N ARG A 96 -8.59 28.71 -12.58
CA ARG A 96 -9.42 28.58 -11.39
C ARG A 96 -10.91 28.78 -11.75
N THR A 97 -11.37 28.42 -12.95
CA THR A 97 -12.79 28.60 -13.27
C THR A 97 -13.27 27.57 -14.28
N LEU A 98 -14.33 26.85 -13.92
CA LEU A 98 -15.18 26.15 -14.87
C LEU A 98 -16.19 27.14 -15.44
N ASP A 99 -16.26 27.25 -16.77
CA ASP A 99 -17.39 27.90 -17.42
C ASP A 99 -18.60 26.96 -17.37
N PRO A 100 -19.74 27.36 -16.77
CA PRO A 100 -20.94 26.54 -16.82
C PRO A 100 -21.43 26.41 -18.27
N PRO A 101 -22.01 25.24 -18.65
CA PRO A 101 -22.65 25.03 -19.93
C PRO A 101 -23.65 26.15 -20.25
N GLN A 102 -23.76 26.55 -21.53
CA GLN A 102 -24.57 27.72 -21.95
C GLN A 102 -26.04 27.67 -21.48
N ASN A 103 -26.57 26.46 -21.28
CA ASN A 103 -27.91 26.15 -20.80
C ASN A 103 -28.10 26.19 -19.28
N LEU A 104 -27.03 26.24 -18.48
CA LEU A 104 -27.06 26.33 -17.00
C LEU A 104 -26.73 27.73 -16.45
N ARG A 105 -26.41 28.68 -17.33
CA ARG A 105 -26.00 30.07 -16.97
C ARG A 105 -27.07 30.90 -16.25
N THR A 106 -28.31 30.42 -16.14
CA THR A 106 -29.46 31.20 -15.64
C THR A 106 -29.85 30.94 -14.20
N PHE A 107 -29.40 29.86 -13.55
CA PHE A 107 -29.80 29.54 -12.17
C PHE A 107 -28.61 29.58 -11.21
N LYS A 108 -28.42 30.76 -10.61
CA LYS A 108 -27.42 31.15 -9.58
C LYS A 108 -25.97 31.28 -10.04
N LYS A 109 -25.30 32.32 -9.53
CA LYS A 109 -23.83 32.40 -9.51
C LYS A 109 -23.35 31.30 -8.55
N PRO A 110 -22.56 30.33 -9.01
CA PRO A 110 -21.89 29.41 -8.10
C PRO A 110 -21.06 30.22 -7.12
N THR A 111 -21.00 29.78 -5.86
CA THR A 111 -19.87 30.18 -5.01
C THR A 111 -18.67 29.59 -5.72
N ALA A 112 -17.90 30.42 -6.41
CA ALA A 112 -16.86 29.95 -7.32
C ALA A 112 -15.74 29.31 -6.50
N VAL A 113 -15.87 28.02 -6.21
CA VAL A 113 -14.72 27.22 -5.81
C VAL A 113 -14.05 26.78 -7.11
N PRO A 114 -12.82 27.21 -7.35
CA PRO A 114 -12.15 27.06 -8.62
C PRO A 114 -11.54 25.67 -8.81
N PHE A 115 -12.26 24.72 -9.41
CA PHE A 115 -11.72 23.38 -9.65
C PHE A 115 -11.84 22.97 -11.14
N MET A 116 -10.76 23.18 -11.89
CA MET A 116 -10.39 22.33 -13.01
C MET A 116 -8.92 22.57 -13.25
N THR A 117 -8.14 21.70 -12.66
CA THR A 117 -6.70 21.64 -12.84
C THR A 117 -6.51 20.34 -13.60
N ASP A 118 -6.11 20.43 -14.87
CA ASP A 118 -5.87 19.23 -15.67
C ASP A 118 -4.66 18.48 -15.05
N PRO A 119 -4.81 17.26 -14.51
CA PRO A 119 -3.72 16.52 -13.89
C PRO A 119 -2.56 16.24 -14.85
N SER A 120 -2.79 16.29 -16.17
CA SER A 120 -1.71 16.13 -17.15
C SER A 120 -0.68 17.25 -17.14
N SER A 121 -1.01 18.41 -16.57
CA SER A 121 -0.02 19.48 -16.34
C SER A 121 1.09 19.08 -15.36
N VAL A 122 0.87 18.05 -14.56
CA VAL A 122 1.87 17.37 -13.73
C VAL A 122 2.05 15.92 -14.13
N SER A 123 1.90 15.61 -15.41
CA SER A 123 2.15 14.27 -15.98
C SER A 123 1.29 13.14 -15.37
N LEU A 124 0.15 13.46 -14.75
CA LEU A 124 -0.84 12.47 -14.32
C LEU A 124 -1.96 12.29 -15.37
N PRO A 125 -2.67 11.14 -15.38
CA PRO A 125 -3.77 10.92 -16.30
C PRO A 125 -4.88 11.97 -16.11
N LYS A 126 -5.39 12.52 -17.22
CA LYS A 126 -6.44 13.54 -17.19
C LYS A 126 -7.72 13.04 -16.53
N ASP A 127 -7.96 11.74 -16.69
CA ASP A 127 -9.10 10.96 -16.23
C ASP A 127 -8.85 10.33 -14.85
N LEU A 128 -7.88 10.83 -14.05
CA LEU A 128 -7.61 10.30 -12.71
C LEU A 128 -8.87 10.16 -11.82
N PRO A 129 -9.80 11.13 -11.75
CA PRO A 129 -11.06 10.95 -11.01
C PRO A 129 -11.89 9.77 -11.52
N ASP A 130 -11.99 9.59 -12.84
CA ASP A 130 -12.74 8.49 -13.45
C ASP A 130 -12.07 7.13 -13.21
N LEU A 131 -10.74 7.07 -13.25
CA LEU A 131 -9.97 5.88 -12.92
C LEU A 131 -10.19 5.47 -11.46
N LEU A 132 -10.15 6.43 -10.53
CA LEU A 132 -10.47 6.20 -9.11
C LEU A 132 -11.92 5.76 -8.93
N ALA A 133 -12.87 6.40 -9.60
CA ALA A 133 -14.28 6.02 -9.57
C ALA A 133 -14.48 4.59 -10.07
N LYS A 134 -13.83 4.23 -11.17
CA LYS A 134 -13.87 2.88 -11.73
C LYS A 134 -13.28 1.86 -10.76
N ALA A 135 -12.08 2.10 -10.22
CA ALA A 135 -11.46 1.22 -9.24
C ALA A 135 -12.32 1.03 -7.99
N GLY A 136 -12.85 2.13 -7.44
CA GLY A 136 -13.71 2.12 -6.26
C GLY A 136 -15.05 1.42 -6.49
N LYS A 137 -15.64 1.56 -7.69
CA LYS A 137 -16.87 0.86 -8.08
C LYS A 137 -16.62 -0.63 -8.28
N THR A 138 -15.57 -1.00 -9.01
CA THR A 138 -15.15 -2.40 -9.24
C THR A 138 -14.89 -3.11 -7.92
N ALA A 139 -14.17 -2.48 -6.97
CA ALA A 139 -13.92 -3.08 -5.67
C ALA A 139 -15.22 -3.45 -4.93
N ARG A 140 -16.25 -2.61 -5.03
CA ARG A 140 -17.55 -2.77 -4.36
C ARG A 140 -18.58 -3.55 -5.17
N GLY A 141 -18.24 -3.96 -6.39
CA GLY A 141 -19.14 -4.71 -7.26
C GLY A 141 -19.61 -6.00 -6.57
N GLY A 142 -20.92 -6.25 -6.55
CA GLY A 142 -21.50 -7.50 -6.06
C GLY A 142 -21.61 -7.64 -4.53
N LEU A 143 -21.11 -6.70 -3.73
CA LEU A 143 -21.07 -6.83 -2.27
C LEU A 143 -21.98 -5.85 -1.52
N LEU A 144 -22.66 -6.39 -0.50
CA LEU A 144 -23.29 -5.65 0.60
C LEU A 144 -22.56 -6.04 1.89
N GLY A 145 -21.66 -5.18 2.41
CA GLY A 145 -20.78 -5.60 3.50
C GLY A 145 -19.66 -4.62 3.85
N PRO A 146 -18.65 -5.04 4.65
CA PRO A 146 -17.48 -4.23 4.96
C PRO A 146 -16.76 -3.79 3.69
N ASP A 147 -16.17 -2.59 3.69
CA ASP A 147 -15.63 -1.99 2.47
C ASP A 147 -14.52 -2.87 1.86
N PRO A 148 -14.66 -3.43 0.65
CA PRO A 148 -13.66 -4.31 0.04
C PRO A 148 -12.40 -3.58 -0.46
N GLN A 149 -12.40 -2.24 -0.49
CA GLN A 149 -11.29 -1.46 -1.05
C GLN A 149 -9.92 -1.70 -0.36
N PRO A 150 -9.80 -1.78 0.98
CA PRO A 150 -8.53 -2.12 1.63
C PRO A 150 -7.97 -3.48 1.18
N CYS A 151 -8.83 -4.47 0.89
CA CYS A 151 -8.42 -5.78 0.39
C CYS A 151 -7.85 -5.75 -1.03
N ALA A 152 -8.20 -4.72 -1.81
CA ALA A 152 -7.65 -4.48 -3.14
C ALA A 152 -6.39 -3.61 -3.09
N ILE A 153 -6.34 -2.61 -2.20
CA ILE A 153 -5.23 -1.65 -2.11
C ILE A 153 -3.96 -2.30 -1.54
N GLY A 154 -4.06 -3.13 -0.49
CA GLY A 154 -2.90 -3.84 0.06
C GLY A 154 -2.12 -4.58 -1.04
N PRO A 155 -2.80 -5.41 -1.86
CA PRO A 155 -2.16 -6.07 -2.97
C PRO A 155 -1.70 -5.15 -4.11
N ALA A 156 -2.45 -4.08 -4.37
CA ALA A 156 -2.11 -3.11 -5.39
C ALA A 156 -0.76 -2.44 -5.14
N ILE A 157 -0.38 -2.23 -3.88
CA ILE A 157 0.92 -1.63 -3.51
C ILE A 157 2.10 -2.47 -4.01
N SER A 158 2.08 -3.78 -3.78
CA SER A 158 3.13 -4.69 -4.24
C SER A 158 3.15 -4.81 -5.76
N VAL A 159 1.97 -4.96 -6.38
CA VAL A 159 1.82 -5.04 -7.85
C VAL A 159 2.29 -3.74 -8.54
N ALA A 160 2.05 -2.58 -7.91
CA ALA A 160 2.47 -1.29 -8.44
C ALA A 160 3.98 -1.10 -8.39
N CYS A 161 4.59 -1.42 -7.24
CA CYS A 161 5.91 -0.92 -6.90
C CYS A 161 7.02 -1.99 -6.91
N GLY A 162 6.71 -3.27 -6.73
CA GLY A 162 7.74 -4.31 -6.55
C GLY A 162 7.74 -4.95 -5.17
N PRO A 163 8.22 -6.21 -5.04
CA PRO A 163 8.46 -6.82 -3.73
C PRO A 163 9.64 -6.14 -2.99
N GLY A 164 10.61 -5.55 -3.70
CA GLY A 164 11.63 -4.71 -3.06
C GLY A 164 11.00 -3.43 -2.50
N SER A 165 10.13 -2.78 -3.25
CA SER A 165 9.33 -1.67 -2.71
C SER A 165 8.52 -2.13 -1.50
N TYR A 166 7.87 -3.30 -1.54
CA TYR A 166 7.18 -3.87 -0.38
C TYR A 166 8.10 -4.04 0.84
N MET A 167 9.36 -4.46 0.66
CA MET A 167 10.34 -4.47 1.76
C MET A 167 10.66 -3.06 2.26
N GLU A 168 10.95 -2.13 1.36
CA GLU A 168 11.24 -0.73 1.69
C GLU A 168 10.07 -0.09 2.46
N LEU A 169 8.87 -0.52 2.11
CA LEU A 169 7.63 -0.15 2.76
C LEU A 169 7.62 -0.69 4.21
N LEU A 170 7.79 -1.98 4.45
CA LEU A 170 7.74 -2.52 5.82
C LEU A 170 8.94 -2.12 6.70
N TYR A 171 10.10 -1.95 6.07
CA TYR A 171 11.39 -1.88 6.75
C TYR A 171 12.19 -0.63 6.49
N ALA A 172 11.84 0.25 5.55
CA ALA A 172 12.48 1.56 5.29
C ALA A 172 14.02 1.60 5.48
N GLY A 173 14.74 0.53 5.14
CA GLY A 173 16.17 0.40 5.37
C GLY A 173 16.63 0.19 6.83
N HIS A 174 15.73 0.09 7.81
CA HIS A 174 16.03 -0.21 9.20
C HIS A 174 15.74 -1.67 9.62
N ARG A 175 16.46 -2.10 10.66
CA ARG A 175 16.34 -3.43 11.25
C ARG A 175 14.95 -3.65 11.87
N PRO A 176 14.37 -4.86 11.74
CA PRO A 176 13.13 -5.26 12.41
C PRO A 176 13.14 -4.95 13.92
N GLY A 177 11.98 -4.61 14.48
CA GLY A 177 11.81 -4.36 15.93
C GLY A 177 12.29 -2.99 16.43
N LYS A 178 12.93 -2.16 15.59
CA LYS A 178 13.38 -0.80 15.95
C LYS A 178 12.51 0.30 15.33
N TYR A 179 11.21 0.32 15.65
CA TYR A 179 10.28 1.33 15.12
C TYR A 179 9.29 1.86 16.16
N PRO A 180 9.56 3.02 16.76
CA PRO A 180 8.52 3.80 17.40
C PRO A 180 7.68 4.52 16.35
N GLN A 181 6.45 4.84 16.74
CA GLN A 181 5.50 5.64 15.96
C GLN A 181 6.19 6.87 15.35
N LEU A 182 6.05 7.05 14.03
CA LEU A 182 6.48 8.28 13.37
C LEU A 182 5.60 9.43 13.85
N SER A 183 6.24 10.49 14.34
CA SER A 183 5.53 11.72 14.74
C SER A 183 5.78 12.79 13.70
N CYS A 184 4.72 13.35 13.12
CA CYS A 184 4.81 14.51 12.26
C CYS A 184 4.75 15.77 13.12
N ILE A 185 5.79 16.60 13.08
CA ILE A 185 5.86 17.90 13.76
C ILE A 185 6.28 18.91 12.69
N ASP A 186 5.43 19.90 12.42
CA ASP A 186 5.67 20.97 11.43
C ASP A 186 6.05 20.49 10.01
N GLY A 187 5.50 19.34 9.60
CA GLY A 187 5.79 18.72 8.29
C GLY A 187 7.13 17.98 8.23
N GLU A 188 7.83 17.83 9.35
CA GLU A 188 8.96 16.94 9.51
C GLU A 188 8.52 15.66 10.24
N TYR A 189 8.94 14.52 9.70
CA TYR A 189 8.71 13.22 10.30
C TYR A 189 9.89 12.84 11.16
N TYR A 190 9.62 12.76 12.46
CA TYR A 190 10.58 12.33 13.45
C TYR A 190 10.45 10.82 13.67
N GLY A 191 11.61 10.16 13.69
CA GLY A 191 11.75 8.73 13.94
C GLY A 191 13.09 8.45 14.59
N TRP A 192 13.28 7.23 15.09
CA TRP A 192 14.57 6.83 15.62
C TRP A 192 15.48 6.35 14.48
N SER A 193 16.65 6.96 14.34
CA SER A 193 17.69 6.55 13.40
C SER A 193 19.04 6.59 14.12
N GLN A 194 19.84 5.53 13.97
CA GLN A 194 21.12 5.36 14.69
C GLN A 194 20.99 5.59 16.21
N ASP A 195 19.92 5.05 16.79
CA ASP A 195 19.59 5.20 18.22
C ASP A 195 19.46 6.67 18.67
N LYS A 196 19.04 7.57 17.78
CA LYS A 196 18.65 8.96 18.07
C LYS A 196 17.29 9.29 17.49
N TYR A 197 16.47 10.02 18.24
CA TYR A 197 15.24 10.59 17.71
C TYR A 197 15.56 11.82 16.86
N GLN A 198 15.34 11.72 15.55
CA GLN A 198 15.71 12.76 14.60
C GLN A 198 14.77 12.76 13.39
N VAL A 199 14.89 13.79 12.56
CA VAL A 199 14.14 13.86 11.29
C VAL A 199 14.59 12.72 10.38
N VAL A 200 13.67 11.81 10.07
CA VAL A 200 13.90 10.66 9.17
C VAL A 200 13.33 10.91 7.78
N ALA A 201 12.32 11.76 7.68
CA ALA A 201 11.83 12.32 6.43
C ALA A 201 11.39 13.77 6.67
N GLY A 202 11.62 14.64 5.71
CA GLY A 202 11.18 16.03 5.77
C GLY A 202 10.04 16.29 4.79
N ARG A 203 9.44 17.48 4.90
CA ARG A 203 8.52 17.99 3.89
C ARG A 203 9.15 17.87 2.51
N ILE A 204 8.39 17.41 1.52
CA ILE A 204 8.90 17.12 0.17
C ILE A 204 9.50 18.39 -0.43
N ALA A 205 10.82 18.54 -0.32
CA ALA A 205 11.53 19.70 -0.84
C ALA A 205 11.46 19.68 -2.37
N THR A 206 11.24 20.85 -2.98
CA THR A 206 11.15 21.06 -4.44
C THR A 206 12.40 20.69 -5.23
N THR A 207 13.41 20.08 -4.59
CA THR A 207 14.76 19.89 -5.12
C THR A 207 15.29 18.45 -5.05
N LYS A 208 14.51 17.44 -4.62
CA LYS A 208 15.01 16.03 -4.56
C LYS A 208 14.09 14.96 -5.18
N LYS A 209 14.72 14.22 -6.10
CA LYS A 209 14.27 13.27 -7.15
C LYS A 209 13.39 12.08 -6.70
N GLY A 210 12.43 11.71 -7.55
CA GLY A 210 11.85 10.37 -7.75
C GLY A 210 10.99 9.76 -6.62
N GLY A 211 10.10 8.84 -6.99
CA GLY A 211 9.22 8.10 -6.07
C GLY A 211 9.80 6.83 -5.44
N ARG A 212 10.98 6.36 -5.86
CA ARG A 212 11.66 5.21 -5.22
C ARG A 212 12.21 5.61 -3.84
N GLY A 213 11.95 4.79 -2.83
CA GLY A 213 12.51 4.97 -1.48
C GLY A 213 11.83 6.04 -0.63
N ARG A 214 10.56 6.35 -0.90
CA ARG A 214 9.74 7.28 -0.10
C ARG A 214 9.12 6.56 1.09
N SER A 215 9.11 7.25 2.23
CA SER A 215 8.47 6.78 3.45
C SER A 215 6.94 6.79 3.33
N TRP A 216 6.26 5.95 4.11
CA TRP A 216 4.79 5.96 4.18
C TRP A 216 4.20 7.30 4.56
N ALA A 217 4.92 8.04 5.38
CA ALA A 217 4.56 9.38 5.80
C ALA A 217 4.48 10.33 4.60
N GLU A 218 5.46 10.30 3.69
CA GLU A 218 5.42 11.08 2.45
C GLU A 218 4.30 10.61 1.51
N TRP A 219 4.03 9.30 1.44
CA TRP A 219 2.87 8.77 0.71
C TRP A 219 1.54 9.22 1.30
N ALA A 220 1.42 9.20 2.63
CA ALA A 220 0.22 9.64 3.35
C ALA A 220 -0.04 11.14 3.12
N ASP A 221 1.01 11.97 3.16
CA ASP A 221 0.91 13.39 2.86
C ASP A 221 0.45 13.66 1.43
N LEU A 222 1.07 13.00 0.44
CA LEU A 222 0.69 13.15 -0.95
C LEU A 222 -0.77 12.72 -1.17
N TRP A 223 -1.16 11.56 -0.63
CA TRP A 223 -2.53 11.10 -0.76
C TRP A 223 -3.53 11.92 0.05
N SER A 224 -3.11 12.60 1.11
CA SER A 224 -3.96 13.55 1.82
C SER A 224 -4.35 14.72 0.92
N VAL A 225 -3.39 15.33 0.22
CA VAL A 225 -3.68 16.45 -0.70
C VAL A 225 -4.40 16.00 -1.97
N ILE A 226 -4.11 14.80 -2.49
CA ILE A 226 -4.85 14.21 -3.62
C ILE A 226 -6.30 13.92 -3.24
N ALA A 227 -6.52 13.29 -2.07
CA ALA A 227 -7.87 12.97 -1.60
C ALA A 227 -8.69 14.24 -1.33
N GLU A 228 -8.06 15.32 -0.86
CA GLU A 228 -8.71 16.63 -0.76
C GLU A 228 -9.08 17.17 -2.13
N TRP A 229 -8.16 17.16 -3.07
CA TRP A 229 -8.44 17.59 -4.44
C TRP A 229 -9.58 16.79 -5.11
N ILE A 230 -9.64 15.46 -4.93
CA ILE A 230 -10.74 14.62 -5.44
C ILE A 230 -12.09 14.97 -4.80
N TYR A 231 -12.11 15.27 -3.50
CA TYR A 231 -13.34 15.71 -2.83
C TYR A 231 -13.82 17.05 -3.38
N GLU A 232 -12.93 18.03 -3.50
CA GLU A 232 -13.24 19.33 -4.11
C GLU A 232 -13.78 19.16 -5.53
N HIS A 233 -13.16 18.27 -6.30
CA HIS A 233 -13.57 17.94 -7.66
C HIS A 233 -14.99 17.39 -7.72
N ASP A 234 -15.26 16.30 -7.01
CA ASP A 234 -16.54 15.61 -7.09
C ASP A 234 -17.67 16.40 -6.39
N SER A 235 -17.41 17.00 -5.23
CA SER A 235 -18.44 17.75 -4.49
C SER A 235 -18.93 18.97 -5.26
N THR A 236 -18.03 19.69 -5.93
CA THR A 236 -18.40 20.86 -6.70
C THR A 236 -19.01 20.48 -8.06
N SER A 237 -18.60 19.35 -8.66
CA SER A 237 -19.28 18.82 -9.86
C SER A 237 -20.76 18.51 -9.59
N LEU A 238 -21.05 17.94 -8.41
CA LEU A 238 -22.41 17.71 -7.95
C LEU A 238 -23.18 19.02 -7.68
N GLU A 239 -22.55 20.01 -7.06
CA GLU A 239 -23.15 21.34 -6.82
C GLU A 239 -23.55 22.02 -8.14
N LEU A 240 -22.72 21.90 -9.18
CA LEU A 240 -22.97 22.46 -10.51
C LEU A 240 -23.98 21.66 -11.35
N GLY A 241 -24.58 20.60 -10.80
CA GLY A 241 -25.57 19.79 -11.50
C GLY A 241 -25.00 18.92 -12.62
N PHE A 242 -23.68 18.64 -12.61
CA PHE A 242 -23.11 17.58 -13.43
C PHE A 242 -23.45 16.23 -12.78
N TYR A 243 -24.69 15.78 -13.03
CA TYR A 243 -25.19 14.51 -12.54
C TYR A 243 -24.56 13.36 -13.33
N ASP A 244 -23.56 12.70 -12.76
CA ASP A 244 -23.51 11.25 -12.88
C ASP A 244 -24.23 10.66 -11.65
N SER A 245 -25.07 9.67 -11.90
CA SER A 245 -26.04 9.04 -10.99
C SER A 245 -25.46 8.33 -9.74
N SER A 246 -24.24 8.66 -9.30
CA SER A 246 -23.40 7.80 -8.47
C SER A 246 -22.93 8.38 -7.13
N HIS A 247 -23.48 9.51 -6.67
CA HIS A 247 -23.17 9.99 -5.32
C HIS A 247 -24.06 9.32 -4.27
N SER A 248 -23.43 8.92 -3.17
CA SER A 248 -24.09 8.34 -2.01
C SER A 248 -23.61 9.07 -0.76
N TYR A 249 -24.30 8.85 0.36
CA TYR A 249 -23.78 9.26 1.65
C TYR A 249 -22.94 8.13 2.24
N LYS A 250 -21.86 8.46 2.96
CA LYS A 250 -21.00 7.49 3.67
C LYS A 250 -21.82 6.60 4.62
N TYR A 251 -22.97 7.10 5.08
CA TYR A 251 -23.91 6.42 5.95
C TYR A 251 -25.31 7.04 5.80
N ARG A 252 -26.31 6.43 6.45
CA ARG A 252 -27.64 7.02 6.54
C ARG A 252 -27.61 8.20 7.51
N MET A 253 -27.67 9.41 6.98
CA MET A 253 -27.74 10.63 7.79
C MET A 253 -29.04 10.72 8.58
N SER A 254 -28.99 11.37 9.75
CA SER A 254 -30.18 11.77 10.51
C SER A 254 -30.88 12.96 9.85
N ASP A 255 -32.12 13.23 10.29
CA ASP A 255 -32.89 14.38 9.82
C ASP A 255 -32.20 15.71 10.18
N GLU A 256 -31.55 15.78 11.34
CA GLU A 256 -30.77 16.95 11.75
C GLU A 256 -29.54 17.15 10.86
N GLU A 257 -28.82 16.08 10.53
CA GLU A 257 -27.66 16.12 9.64
C GLU A 257 -28.07 16.55 8.22
N GLN A 258 -29.18 16.03 7.70
CA GLN A 258 -29.73 16.46 6.41
C GLN A 258 -30.09 17.94 6.38
N ARG A 259 -30.58 18.50 7.49
CA ARG A 259 -30.91 19.92 7.61
C ARG A 259 -29.71 20.80 7.89
N SER A 260 -28.56 20.22 8.25
CA SER A 260 -27.37 20.97 8.70
C SER A 260 -26.55 21.61 7.57
N PHE A 261 -26.83 21.28 6.31
CA PHE A 261 -26.18 21.87 5.15
C PHE A 261 -27.22 22.30 4.10
N ASP A 262 -26.91 23.35 3.34
CA ASP A 262 -27.78 23.86 2.27
C ASP A 262 -27.98 22.75 1.22
N PRO A 263 -29.23 22.37 0.86
CA PRO A 263 -29.51 21.44 -0.24
C PRO A 263 -28.88 21.84 -1.58
N PHE A 264 -28.54 23.13 -1.75
CA PHE A 264 -27.88 23.68 -2.93
C PHE A 264 -26.43 24.07 -2.66
N GLY A 265 -25.90 23.75 -1.49
CA GLY A 265 -24.50 23.98 -1.14
C GLY A 265 -23.68 22.70 -1.21
N LYS A 266 -22.36 22.90 -1.16
CA LYS A 266 -21.39 21.81 -1.12
C LYS A 266 -21.64 20.85 0.05
N ILE A 267 -21.76 19.56 -0.24
CA ILE A 267 -21.95 18.51 0.77
C ILE A 267 -20.64 18.35 1.56
N PRO A 268 -20.65 18.46 2.90
CA PRO A 268 -19.44 18.25 3.72
C PRO A 268 -18.78 16.89 3.49
N ARG A 269 -17.43 16.85 3.45
CA ARG A 269 -16.63 15.61 3.21
C ARG A 269 -16.99 14.45 4.14
N LYS A 270 -17.35 14.76 5.39
CA LYS A 270 -17.77 13.76 6.38
C LYS A 270 -19.03 12.97 5.96
N TYR A 271 -19.84 13.52 5.05
CA TYR A 271 -21.08 12.91 4.59
C TYR A 271 -20.98 12.36 3.16
N LEU A 272 -20.27 13.05 2.26
CA LEU A 272 -20.23 12.71 0.84
C LEU A 272 -19.39 11.46 0.53
N ASN A 273 -19.95 10.51 -0.22
CA ASN A 273 -19.24 9.34 -0.74
C ASN A 273 -19.58 9.08 -2.21
N THR A 274 -18.70 9.53 -3.11
CA THR A 274 -18.69 9.06 -4.51
C THR A 274 -17.74 7.87 -4.64
N SER A 275 -17.71 7.22 -5.80
CA SER A 275 -16.74 6.16 -6.04
C SER A 275 -15.30 6.65 -6.07
N ALA A 276 -15.04 7.84 -6.61
CA ALA A 276 -13.71 8.43 -6.60
C ALA A 276 -13.30 8.89 -5.20
N ILE A 277 -14.19 9.58 -4.46
CA ILE A 277 -13.91 10.02 -3.08
C ILE A 277 -13.60 8.81 -2.19
N GLY A 278 -14.45 7.77 -2.23
CA GLY A 278 -14.23 6.57 -1.43
C GLY A 278 -12.89 5.90 -1.76
N ALA A 279 -12.56 5.75 -3.05
CA ALA A 279 -11.29 5.18 -3.48
C ALA A 279 -10.08 6.01 -2.99
N ALA A 280 -10.11 7.34 -3.17
CA ALA A 280 -9.03 8.22 -2.75
C ALA A 280 -8.88 8.29 -1.22
N ASP A 281 -10.01 8.35 -0.48
CA ASP A 281 -10.04 8.27 0.98
C ASP A 281 -9.40 6.96 1.47
N THR A 282 -9.75 5.82 0.87
CA THR A 282 -9.19 4.53 1.30
C THR A 282 -7.69 4.45 1.05
N ILE A 283 -7.18 4.93 -0.09
CA ILE A 283 -5.74 4.93 -0.34
C ILE A 283 -5.01 5.82 0.68
N ARG A 284 -5.51 7.03 0.93
CA ARG A 284 -4.99 7.92 1.99
C ARG A 284 -4.97 7.19 3.34
N ASP A 285 -6.07 6.55 3.71
CA ASP A 285 -6.21 5.91 5.01
C ASP A 285 -5.28 4.70 5.17
N VAL A 286 -5.05 3.92 4.10
CA VAL A 286 -4.06 2.83 4.10
C VAL A 286 -2.66 3.38 4.38
N PHE A 287 -2.22 4.40 3.64
CA PHE A 287 -0.91 5.02 3.87
C PHE A 287 -0.79 5.69 5.24
N ALA A 288 -1.85 6.34 5.72
CA ALA A 288 -1.88 6.93 7.05
C ALA A 288 -1.77 5.87 8.16
N GLN A 289 -2.41 4.70 8.01
CA GLN A 289 -2.26 3.59 8.94
C GLN A 289 -0.83 3.05 8.97
N LEU A 290 -0.23 2.89 7.79
CA LEU A 290 1.15 2.42 7.64
C LEU A 290 2.16 3.42 8.25
N ALA A 291 1.96 4.71 8.03
CA ALA A 291 2.77 5.77 8.64
C ALA A 291 2.62 5.82 10.18
N LYS A 292 1.40 5.63 10.69
CA LYS A 292 1.11 5.70 12.12
C LYS A 292 1.68 4.51 12.90
N SER A 293 1.71 3.32 12.32
CA SER A 293 2.12 2.10 13.03
C SER A 293 2.90 1.14 12.14
N PRO A 294 4.08 1.53 11.62
CA PRO A 294 4.84 0.72 10.68
C PRO A 294 5.27 -0.64 11.29
N GLY A 295 5.61 -0.66 12.58
CA GLY A 295 6.00 -1.90 13.30
C GLY A 295 4.92 -2.98 13.34
N ARG A 296 3.63 -2.61 13.19
CA ARG A 296 2.53 -3.59 13.10
C ARG A 296 2.67 -4.48 11.87
N PHE A 297 3.28 -3.97 10.80
CA PHE A 297 3.39 -4.66 9.52
C PHE A 297 4.74 -5.37 9.36
N GLN A 298 5.59 -5.40 10.39
CA GLN A 298 6.83 -6.20 10.39
C GLN A 298 6.54 -7.65 10.71
N GLY A 299 7.36 -8.58 10.20
CA GLY A 299 7.12 -10.01 10.40
C GLY A 299 5.98 -10.59 9.56
N ILE A 300 5.37 -9.81 8.64
CA ILE A 300 4.33 -10.30 7.75
C ILE A 300 4.88 -11.22 6.64
N GLU A 301 6.20 -11.32 6.51
CA GLU A 301 6.86 -12.36 5.72
C GLU A 301 6.56 -13.77 6.25
N TRP A 302 6.27 -13.93 7.55
CA TRP A 302 5.77 -15.19 8.09
C TRP A 302 4.36 -15.51 7.58
N ASP A 303 3.48 -14.50 7.55
CA ASP A 303 2.15 -14.67 6.96
C ASP A 303 2.27 -15.02 5.47
N PHE A 304 3.22 -14.44 4.73
CA PHE A 304 3.47 -14.81 3.34
C PHE A 304 3.88 -16.28 3.21
N LEU A 305 4.85 -16.75 4.02
CA LEU A 305 5.28 -18.15 4.03
C LEU A 305 4.09 -19.09 4.26
N GLU A 306 3.25 -18.79 5.26
CA GLU A 306 2.12 -19.62 5.67
C GLU A 306 0.96 -19.63 4.66
N LEU A 307 0.72 -18.52 3.96
CA LEU A 307 -0.45 -18.34 3.11
C LEU A 307 -0.18 -18.61 1.62
N GLU A 308 1.02 -18.32 1.15
CA GLU A 308 1.30 -18.21 -0.30
C GLU A 308 2.31 -19.24 -0.80
N THR A 309 3.02 -19.95 0.08
CA THR A 309 4.00 -20.95 -0.34
C THR A 309 3.43 -22.37 -0.31
N PRO A 310 3.89 -23.27 -1.19
CA PRO A 310 3.46 -24.67 -1.17
C PRO A 310 3.78 -25.34 0.17
N PRO A 311 2.93 -26.27 0.66
CA PRO A 311 3.15 -26.96 1.93
C PRO A 311 4.54 -27.60 2.06
N GLU A 312 5.09 -28.10 0.96
CA GLU A 312 6.42 -28.71 0.93
C GLU A 312 7.54 -27.69 1.26
N VAL A 313 7.39 -26.44 0.81
CA VAL A 313 8.33 -25.35 1.11
C VAL A 313 8.16 -24.92 2.56
N THR A 314 6.91 -24.74 3.01
CA THR A 314 6.59 -24.36 4.40
C THR A 314 7.12 -25.38 5.41
N ASP A 315 6.89 -26.67 5.18
CA ASP A 315 7.34 -27.75 6.07
C ASP A 315 8.87 -27.85 6.10
N ALA A 316 9.53 -27.73 4.95
CA ALA A 316 10.98 -27.72 4.87
C ALA A 316 11.58 -26.47 5.55
N PHE A 317 10.92 -25.31 5.42
CA PHE A 317 11.29 -24.08 6.12
C PHE A 317 11.22 -24.29 7.64
N TYR A 318 10.12 -24.83 8.14
CA TYR A 318 9.94 -25.11 9.57
C TYR A 318 10.95 -26.10 10.11
N ALA A 319 11.26 -27.15 9.37
CA ALA A 319 12.27 -28.13 9.76
C ALA A 319 13.67 -27.50 9.89
N ARG A 320 14.00 -26.54 9.02
CA ARG A 320 15.32 -25.91 8.99
C ARG A 320 15.44 -24.70 9.93
N PHE A 321 14.50 -23.77 9.89
CA PHE A 321 14.61 -22.48 10.56
C PHE A 321 13.73 -22.35 11.80
N GLY A 322 12.79 -23.27 12.01
CA GLY A 322 11.82 -23.21 13.11
C GLY A 322 10.50 -22.58 12.66
N ARG A 323 9.54 -22.53 13.59
CA ARG A 323 8.19 -22.02 13.36
C ARG A 323 8.02 -20.62 13.91
N ARG A 324 7.07 -19.88 13.34
CA ARG A 324 6.60 -18.60 13.86
C ARG A 324 6.17 -18.72 15.32
N ASN A 325 6.56 -17.75 16.15
CA ASN A 325 6.10 -17.60 17.52
C ASN A 325 4.65 -17.05 17.55
N PRO A 326 3.79 -17.42 18.50
CA PRO A 326 2.50 -16.76 18.67
C PRO A 326 2.59 -15.25 18.98
N ASP A 327 3.71 -14.79 19.54
CA ASP A 327 3.94 -13.38 19.88
C ASP A 327 4.58 -12.61 18.72
N HIS A 328 3.90 -11.54 18.27
CA HIS A 328 4.35 -10.67 17.19
C HIS A 328 5.68 -9.96 17.49
N GLU A 329 5.87 -9.48 18.72
CA GLU A 329 7.08 -8.76 19.10
C GLU A 329 8.30 -9.68 19.10
N ILE A 330 8.11 -10.92 19.56
CA ILE A 330 9.15 -11.96 19.52
C ILE A 330 9.51 -12.29 18.07
N ASN A 331 8.52 -12.52 17.20
CA ASN A 331 8.78 -12.76 15.78
C ASN A 331 9.60 -11.62 15.16
N CYS A 332 9.23 -10.37 15.42
CA CYS A 332 9.94 -9.21 14.90
C CYS A 332 11.39 -9.13 15.39
N ALA A 333 11.64 -9.47 16.67
CA ALA A 333 13.00 -9.49 17.23
C ALA A 333 13.85 -10.61 16.59
N GLU A 334 13.29 -11.81 16.46
CA GLU A 334 13.98 -13.01 15.95
C GLU A 334 14.37 -12.89 14.47
N LEU A 335 13.66 -12.08 13.67
CA LEU A 335 14.04 -11.82 12.27
C LEU A 335 15.50 -11.41 12.12
N ALA A 336 15.97 -10.62 13.08
CA ALA A 336 17.29 -10.04 13.08
C ALA A 336 18.36 -10.96 13.69
N ASP A 337 17.97 -12.11 14.23
CA ASP A 337 18.88 -13.06 14.86
C ASP A 337 19.62 -13.90 13.83
N GLN A 338 20.87 -14.23 14.16
CA GLN A 338 21.67 -15.11 13.33
C GLN A 338 21.12 -16.53 13.41
N ILE A 339 20.98 -17.18 12.26
CA ILE A 339 20.69 -18.60 12.18
C ILE A 339 21.87 -19.33 12.82
N ALA A 340 21.59 -20.13 13.84
CA ALA A 340 22.61 -20.85 14.58
C ALA A 340 23.48 -21.72 13.64
N LYS A 341 24.75 -21.33 13.48
CA LYS A 341 25.76 -22.11 12.76
C LYS A 341 26.24 -23.23 13.69
N GLY A 342 25.89 -24.48 13.35
CA GLY A 342 26.23 -25.67 14.14
C GLY A 342 26.83 -26.77 13.28
N TRP A 343 27.17 -27.91 13.90
CA TRP A 343 27.71 -29.08 13.17
C TRP A 343 26.75 -29.64 12.11
N ASN A 344 25.45 -29.31 12.22
CA ASN A 344 24.40 -29.70 11.29
C ASN A 344 24.02 -28.54 10.33
N SER A 345 24.89 -27.56 10.11
CA SER A 345 24.66 -26.56 9.07
C SER A 345 25.02 -27.15 7.68
N PRO A 346 24.27 -26.84 6.61
CA PRO A 346 24.61 -27.30 5.27
C PRO A 346 26.02 -26.89 4.86
N SER A 347 26.78 -27.81 4.26
CA SER A 347 28.14 -27.53 3.78
C SER A 347 28.13 -26.91 2.38
N TYR A 348 28.91 -25.84 2.20
CA TYR A 348 29.10 -25.16 0.92
C TYR A 348 30.40 -25.54 0.20
N GLU A 349 31.22 -26.45 0.77
CA GLU A 349 32.58 -26.75 0.30
C GLU A 349 32.66 -27.26 -1.16
N HIS A 350 31.57 -27.82 -1.67
CA HIS A 350 31.50 -28.38 -3.03
C HIS A 350 30.69 -27.52 -4.00
N ILE A 351 30.36 -26.28 -3.60
CA ILE A 351 29.61 -25.34 -4.41
C ILE A 351 30.57 -24.33 -5.04
N SER A 352 30.44 -24.15 -6.35
CA SER A 352 31.22 -23.12 -7.06
C SER A 352 30.91 -21.75 -6.47
N PRO A 353 31.90 -20.88 -6.24
CA PRO A 353 31.68 -19.51 -5.77
C PRO A 353 30.69 -18.71 -6.63
N MET A 354 30.62 -19.00 -7.94
CA MET A 354 29.66 -18.33 -8.83
C MET A 354 28.20 -18.77 -8.63
N ALA A 355 27.99 -19.98 -8.13
CA ALA A 355 26.67 -20.54 -7.83
C ALA A 355 26.22 -20.22 -6.40
N LEU A 356 27.08 -19.61 -5.57
CA LEU A 356 26.72 -19.14 -4.24
C LEU A 356 26.17 -17.71 -4.35
N LYS A 357 24.91 -17.53 -3.94
CA LYS A 357 24.22 -16.25 -3.95
C LYS A 357 23.95 -15.83 -2.52
N HIS A 358 24.84 -15.04 -1.95
CA HIS A 358 24.65 -14.48 -0.62
C HIS A 358 23.50 -13.49 -0.61
N CYS A 359 22.54 -13.68 0.30
CA CYS A 359 21.49 -12.70 0.52
C CYS A 359 22.10 -11.36 0.96
N PRO A 360 21.50 -10.23 0.58
CA PRO A 360 21.93 -8.92 1.05
C PRO A 360 21.90 -8.82 2.57
N ASP A 361 22.94 -8.20 3.15
CA ASP A 361 22.93 -7.76 4.56
C ASP A 361 22.38 -6.34 4.65
N SER A 362 21.15 -6.16 4.16
CA SER A 362 20.45 -4.88 4.20
C SER A 362 18.94 -5.06 4.28
N PHE A 363 18.26 -4.01 4.73
CA PHE A 363 16.80 -3.93 4.78
C PHE A 363 16.23 -3.04 3.67
N ARG A 364 17.00 -2.86 2.58
CA ARG A 364 16.66 -2.00 1.47
C ARG A 364 16.19 -2.81 0.28
N GLY A 365 14.98 -2.51 -0.20
CA GLY A 365 14.36 -3.25 -1.29
C GLY A 365 15.21 -3.33 -2.56
N ALA A 366 15.92 -2.25 -2.88
CA ALA A 366 16.75 -2.16 -4.09
C ALA A 366 17.92 -3.16 -4.09
N ASP A 367 18.53 -3.43 -2.94
CA ASP A 367 19.63 -4.39 -2.83
C ASP A 367 19.11 -5.82 -3.07
N TRP A 368 17.92 -6.11 -2.56
CA TRP A 368 17.22 -7.38 -2.75
C TRP A 368 16.72 -7.59 -4.18
N GLU A 369 16.21 -6.55 -4.84
CA GLU A 369 15.86 -6.61 -6.26
C GLU A 369 17.10 -6.85 -7.13
N ALA A 370 18.21 -6.16 -6.84
CA ALA A 370 19.47 -6.38 -7.55
C ALA A 370 20.01 -7.80 -7.32
N TRP A 371 19.93 -8.31 -6.10
CA TRP A 371 20.28 -9.69 -5.77
C TRP A 371 19.41 -10.70 -6.52
N LEU A 372 18.08 -10.51 -6.54
CA LEU A 372 17.15 -11.41 -7.24
C LEU A 372 17.45 -11.51 -8.73
N LEU A 373 17.86 -10.41 -9.37
CA LEU A 373 18.25 -10.40 -10.79
C LEU A 373 19.57 -11.15 -11.06
N SER A 374 20.37 -11.42 -10.04
CA SER A 374 21.63 -12.17 -10.15
C SER A 374 21.46 -13.68 -9.95
N VAL A 375 20.26 -14.11 -9.59
CA VAL A 375 19.92 -15.50 -9.26
C VAL A 375 19.46 -16.24 -10.50
N GLU A 376 20.01 -17.42 -10.71
CA GLU A 376 19.68 -18.35 -11.78
C GLU A 376 19.30 -19.72 -11.20
N GLY A 377 18.65 -20.54 -12.03
CA GLY A 377 18.33 -21.91 -11.67
C GLY A 377 19.59 -22.75 -11.43
N GLY A 378 19.56 -23.57 -10.38
CA GLY A 378 20.69 -24.36 -9.90
C GLY A 378 21.62 -23.60 -8.94
N ASP A 379 21.32 -22.35 -8.60
CA ASP A 379 22.06 -21.60 -7.59
C ASP A 379 21.73 -22.06 -6.16
N VAL A 380 22.65 -21.73 -5.25
CA VAL A 380 22.55 -21.96 -3.81
C VAL A 380 22.54 -20.60 -3.11
N VAL A 381 21.43 -20.31 -2.45
CA VAL A 381 21.20 -19.08 -1.69
C VAL A 381 21.76 -19.25 -0.29
N VAL A 382 22.62 -18.31 0.11
CA VAL A 382 23.24 -18.31 1.43
C VAL A 382 22.51 -17.32 2.32
N VAL A 383 21.91 -17.83 3.39
CA VAL A 383 21.17 -17.06 4.40
C VAL A 383 21.88 -17.14 5.75
N GLU A 384 21.94 -16.00 6.44
CA GLU A 384 22.59 -15.87 7.74
C GLU A 384 21.62 -15.47 8.85
N THR A 385 20.47 -14.87 8.50
CA THR A 385 19.42 -14.47 9.44
C THR A 385 18.06 -15.03 9.03
N LEU A 386 17.13 -15.09 9.99
CA LEU A 386 15.76 -15.50 9.71
C LEU A 386 15.07 -14.53 8.72
N PHE A 387 15.35 -13.22 8.85
CA PHE A 387 14.92 -12.20 7.89
C PHE A 387 15.34 -12.58 6.47
N GLN A 388 16.62 -12.93 6.27
CA GLN A 388 17.12 -13.29 4.95
C GLN A 388 16.44 -14.54 4.39
N ALA A 389 16.20 -15.55 5.24
CA ALA A 389 15.53 -16.77 4.84
C ALA A 389 14.09 -16.51 4.36
N LEU A 390 13.31 -15.75 5.13
CA LEU A 390 11.92 -15.44 4.78
C LEU A 390 11.84 -14.57 3.52
N TRP A 391 12.65 -13.52 3.42
CA TRP A 391 12.64 -12.65 2.24
C TRP A 391 13.20 -13.31 0.98
N ALA A 392 14.17 -14.21 1.11
CA ALA A 392 14.59 -15.05 0.00
C ALA A 392 13.40 -15.88 -0.51
N VAL A 393 12.65 -16.55 0.35
CA VAL A 393 11.46 -17.30 -0.06
C VAL A 393 10.43 -16.39 -0.74
N THR A 394 10.12 -15.23 -0.17
CA THR A 394 9.17 -14.27 -0.75
C THR A 394 9.55 -13.82 -2.16
N LEU A 395 10.82 -13.49 -2.38
CA LEU A 395 11.31 -13.00 -3.66
C LEU A 395 11.49 -14.12 -4.68
N LEU A 396 11.99 -15.28 -4.26
CA LEU A 396 12.20 -16.43 -5.14
C LEU A 396 10.90 -17.06 -5.60
N ALA A 397 9.83 -16.97 -4.81
CA ALA A 397 8.49 -17.39 -5.23
C ALA A 397 7.95 -16.59 -6.44
N GLN A 398 8.60 -15.47 -6.79
CA GLN A 398 8.27 -14.68 -7.99
C GLN A 398 8.94 -15.21 -9.25
N LEU A 399 9.94 -16.08 -9.12
CA LEU A 399 10.65 -16.68 -10.23
C LEU A 399 9.95 -17.98 -10.64
N PRO A 400 10.03 -18.37 -11.93
CA PRO A 400 9.53 -19.66 -12.40
C PRO A 400 10.50 -20.80 -12.00
N LEU A 401 10.90 -20.85 -10.73
CA LEU A 401 11.85 -21.82 -10.17
C LEU A 401 11.23 -22.52 -8.96
N SER A 402 11.58 -23.78 -8.76
CA SER A 402 11.16 -24.56 -7.58
C SER A 402 12.10 -24.33 -6.41
N ILE A 403 11.58 -23.82 -5.29
CA ILE A 403 12.38 -23.60 -4.08
C ILE A 403 12.62 -24.95 -3.36
N LYS A 404 13.88 -25.25 -3.07
CA LYS A 404 14.33 -26.45 -2.33
C LYS A 404 15.12 -26.02 -1.09
N ILE A 405 14.51 -26.18 0.09
CA ILE A 405 15.18 -25.86 1.36
C ILE A 405 15.91 -27.12 1.84
N VAL A 406 17.23 -27.05 1.94
CA VAL A 406 18.06 -28.19 2.36
C VAL A 406 18.03 -28.35 3.88
N GLY A 407 17.82 -29.57 4.38
CA GLY A 407 17.68 -29.84 5.81
C GLY A 407 18.96 -29.60 6.62
N LYS A 408 18.81 -29.58 7.96
CA LYS A 408 19.97 -29.52 8.87
C LYS A 408 20.80 -30.81 8.75
N GLY A 409 22.08 -30.67 8.43
CA GLY A 409 23.04 -31.77 8.28
C GLY A 409 23.05 -32.39 6.90
N ASP A 410 22.21 -31.91 5.98
CA ASP A 410 22.19 -32.36 4.60
C ASP A 410 23.19 -31.60 3.73
N ASN A 411 23.60 -32.21 2.63
CA ASN A 411 24.48 -31.60 1.64
C ASN A 411 23.66 -31.13 0.44
N PHE A 412 24.05 -29.98 -0.12
CA PHE A 412 23.52 -29.55 -1.41
C PHE A 412 23.86 -30.59 -2.49
N PRO A 413 22.93 -30.84 -3.43
CA PRO A 413 23.16 -31.82 -4.48
C PRO A 413 24.36 -31.41 -5.35
N ARG A 414 25.20 -32.40 -5.70
CA ARG A 414 26.39 -32.19 -6.53
C ARG A 414 26.03 -31.80 -7.97
N TYR A 415 24.94 -32.37 -8.48
CA TYR A 415 24.30 -31.98 -9.74
C TYR A 415 23.01 -31.24 -9.41
N ARG A 416 22.99 -29.93 -9.66
CA ARG A 416 21.86 -29.05 -9.34
C ARG A 416 20.96 -28.91 -10.55
N ASN A 417 19.65 -29.02 -10.34
CA ASN A 417 18.66 -28.88 -11.41
C ASN A 417 18.51 -27.39 -11.78
N PRO A 418 18.59 -27.02 -13.06
CA PRO A 418 18.35 -25.62 -13.49
C PRO A 418 16.91 -25.15 -13.29
N GLU A 419 15.96 -26.03 -12.95
CA GLU A 419 14.60 -25.64 -12.59
C GLU A 419 14.42 -25.42 -11.07
N ASP A 420 15.41 -25.80 -10.26
CA ASP A 420 15.39 -25.66 -8.81
C ASP A 420 16.27 -24.49 -8.36
N ILE A 421 15.93 -23.89 -7.21
CA ILE A 421 16.86 -23.08 -6.45
C ILE A 421 16.98 -23.62 -5.03
N TYR A 422 18.19 -23.67 -4.51
CA TYR A 422 18.45 -24.25 -3.20
C TYR A 422 18.69 -23.14 -2.18
N ILE A 423 18.01 -23.22 -1.04
CA ILE A 423 18.28 -22.38 0.14
C ILE A 423 18.96 -23.27 1.16
#